data_AF-E9KZG0-F1
#
_entry.id   AF-E9KZG0-F1
#
_cell.length_a   1.000
_cell.length_b   1.000
_cell.length_c   1.000
_cell.angle_alpha   90.00
_cell.angle_beta   90.00
_cell.angle_gamma   90.00
#
_symmetry.space_group_name_H-M   'P 1'
#
loop_
_entity.id
_entity.type
_entity.pdbx_description
1 polymer ?
#
loop_
_entity_poly.entity_id
_entity_poly.type
_entity_poly.pdbx_seq_one_letter_code
_entity_poly.pdbx_strand_id
1 'polypeptide(L)'
;GGWGNLGGGVTQLLMPLVFTGIKQQVVPFIAWRWAFFVPGISMVLIGLGVLFACQDLPDGQYSELRKAGLMQKASGLMSAYAGMKNYRTWILVITYGFCFGVELTMNNIVTPYFYDQFGLPLNLAGLLGSMFGMMNLFARALGGWASDLSAKRFGMRGRLCA
;
A
#
# COMPACT_ATOMS: atom_id res chain seq x y z
N GLY A 1 1.53 -0.92 5.52
CA GLY A 1 0.55 0.02 4.94
C GLY A 1 1.13 0.98 3.90
N GLY A 2 2.31 1.58 4.11
CA GLY A 2 2.85 2.64 3.24
C GLY A 2 3.05 2.29 1.77
N TRP A 3 3.58 1.10 1.47
CA TRP A 3 3.87 0.67 0.10
C TRP A 3 2.61 0.50 -0.78
N GLY A 4 1.46 0.17 -0.19
CA GLY A 4 0.20 0.07 -0.93
C GLY A 4 -0.32 1.43 -1.40
N ASN A 5 -0.25 2.46 -0.54
CA ASN A 5 -0.68 3.81 -0.89
C ASN A 5 0.30 4.48 -1.88
N LEU A 6 1.60 4.18 -1.77
CA LEU A 6 2.58 4.54 -2.79
C LEU A 6 2.25 3.89 -4.14
N GLY A 7 1.96 2.58 -4.16
CA GLY A 7 1.53 1.89 -5.37
C GLY A 7 0.32 2.54 -6.01
N GLY A 8 -0.68 2.92 -5.21
CA GLY A 8 -1.85 3.68 -5.66
C GLY A 8 -1.49 5.02 -6.29
N GLY A 9 -0.68 5.84 -5.62
CA GLY A 9 -0.23 7.15 -6.14
C GLY A 9 0.63 7.04 -7.41
N VAL A 10 1.54 6.07 -7.46
CA VAL A 10 2.36 5.77 -8.65
C VAL A 10 1.51 5.29 -9.81
N THR A 11 0.48 4.48 -9.54
CA THR A 11 -0.47 4.02 -10.57
C THR A 11 -1.31 5.18 -11.10
N GLN A 12 -1.73 6.12 -10.24
CA GLN A 12 -2.44 7.34 -10.63
C GLN A 12 -1.61 8.22 -11.60
N LEU A 13 -0.28 8.17 -11.50
CA LEU A 13 0.65 8.91 -12.37
C LEU A 13 1.04 8.12 -13.63
N LEU A 14 1.33 6.82 -13.51
CA LEU A 14 1.78 5.98 -14.61
C LEU A 14 0.65 5.58 -15.57
N MET A 15 -0.55 5.28 -15.08
CA MET A 15 -1.65 4.79 -15.92
C MET A 15 -2.07 5.80 -17.01
N PRO A 16 -2.21 7.10 -16.72
CA PRO A 16 -2.48 8.10 -17.76
C PRO A 16 -1.37 8.18 -18.81
N LEU A 17 -0.10 8.03 -18.42
CA LEU A 17 1.04 8.06 -19.34
C LEU A 17 1.09 6.82 -20.25
N VAL A 18 0.79 5.65 -19.69
CA VAL A 18 0.68 4.40 -20.45
C VAL A 18 -0.48 4.49 -21.45
N PHE A 19 -1.63 5.03 -21.02
CA PHE A 19 -2.79 5.21 -21.88
C PHE A 19 -2.53 6.21 -23.03
N THR A 20 -1.87 7.34 -22.76
CA THR A 20 -1.54 8.31 -23.82
C THR A 20 -0.53 7.76 -24.81
N GLY A 21 0.44 6.95 -24.36
CA GLY A 21 1.37 6.24 -25.25
C GLY A 21 0.66 5.24 -26.18
N ILE A 22 -0.27 4.45 -25.66
CA ILE A 22 -1.02 3.45 -26.46
C ILE A 22 -2.01 4.14 -27.42
N LYS A 23 -2.61 5.26 -27.01
CA LYS A 23 -3.54 6.04 -27.84
C LYS A 23 -2.91 6.60 -29.12
N GLN A 24 -1.59 6.77 -29.17
CA GLN A 24 -0.89 7.24 -30.37
C GLN A 24 -0.93 6.22 -31.52
N GLN A 25 -1.13 4.94 -31.22
CA GLN A 25 -1.09 3.85 -32.22
C GLN A 25 -2.44 3.14 -32.39
N VAL A 26 -3.39 3.35 -31.47
CA VAL A 26 -4.65 2.58 -31.41
C VAL A 26 -5.85 3.48 -31.09
N VAL A 27 -7.00 3.17 -31.67
CA VAL A 27 -8.28 3.83 -31.36
C VAL A 27 -8.60 3.80 -29.85
N PRO A 28 -9.14 4.89 -29.27
CA PRO A 28 -9.36 5.01 -27.83
C PRO A 28 -10.16 3.87 -27.20
N PHE A 29 -11.10 3.30 -27.95
CA PHE A 29 -11.95 2.19 -27.51
C PHE A 29 -11.18 0.90 -27.21
N ILE A 30 -10.03 0.69 -27.86
CA ILE A 30 -9.19 -0.49 -27.68
C ILE A 30 -8.03 -0.15 -26.73
N ALA A 31 -7.53 1.09 -26.75
CA ALA A 31 -6.38 1.53 -25.95
C ALA A 31 -6.54 1.30 -24.43
N TRP A 32 -7.73 1.53 -23.86
CA TRP A 32 -7.95 1.32 -22.42
C TRP A 32 -7.88 -0.16 -22.02
N ARG A 33 -8.22 -1.10 -22.92
CA ARG A 33 -8.14 -2.54 -22.67
C ARG A 33 -6.70 -3.02 -22.67
N TRP A 34 -5.90 -2.53 -23.61
CA TRP A 34 -4.47 -2.82 -23.68
C TRP A 34 -3.70 -2.25 -22.49
N ALA A 35 -4.12 -1.08 -21.99
CA ALA A 35 -3.53 -0.49 -20.78
C ALA A 35 -3.63 -1.41 -19.56
N PHE A 36 -4.65 -2.27 -19.45
CA PHE A 36 -4.79 -3.22 -18.34
C PHE A 36 -3.84 -4.43 -18.40
N PHE A 37 -3.30 -4.77 -19.58
CA PHE A 37 -2.29 -5.83 -19.67
C PHE A 37 -0.96 -5.42 -19.02
N VAL A 38 -0.64 -4.14 -19.01
CA VAL A 38 0.59 -3.61 -18.41
C VAL A 38 0.69 -3.90 -16.91
N PRO A 39 -0.29 -3.53 -16.05
CA PRO A 39 -0.29 -3.90 -14.64
C PRO A 39 -0.47 -5.41 -14.43
N GLY A 40 -1.22 -6.10 -15.30
CA GLY A 40 -1.41 -7.55 -15.20
C GLY A 40 -0.09 -8.32 -15.35
N ILE A 41 0.70 -7.99 -16.37
CA ILE A 41 2.00 -8.62 -16.61
C ILE A 41 3.00 -8.24 -15.52
N SER A 42 3.02 -6.97 -15.08
CA SER A 42 3.94 -6.55 -14.02
C SER A 42 3.67 -7.28 -12.70
N MET A 43 2.39 -7.51 -12.35
CA MET A 43 2.02 -8.31 -11.17
C MET A 43 2.48 -9.76 -11.28
N VAL A 44 2.36 -10.38 -12.46
CA VAL A 44 2.84 -11.75 -12.69
C VAL A 44 4.36 -11.83 -12.59
N LEU A 45 5.09 -10.88 -13.18
CA LEU A 45 6.55 -10.83 -13.10
C LEU A 45 7.05 -10.62 -11.68
N ILE A 46 6.42 -9.71 -10.92
CA ILE A 46 6.74 -9.49 -9.50
C ILE A 46 6.39 -10.75 -8.69
N GLY A 47 5.24 -11.38 -8.95
CA GLY A 47 4.84 -12.62 -8.29
C GLY A 47 5.85 -13.75 -8.51
N LEU A 48 6.29 -13.94 -9.76
CA LEU A 48 7.36 -14.89 -10.09
C LEU A 48 8.67 -14.50 -9.41
N GLY A 49 9.03 -13.22 -9.42
CA GLY A 49 10.23 -12.72 -8.74
C GLY A 49 10.22 -13.00 -7.24
N VAL A 50 9.09 -12.81 -6.57
CA VAL A 50 8.92 -13.15 -5.15
C VAL A 50 9.07 -14.66 -4.93
N LEU A 51 8.49 -15.49 -5.80
CA LEU A 51 8.61 -16.95 -5.66
C LEU A 51 10.06 -17.45 -5.79
N PHE A 52 10.89 -16.80 -6.61
CA PHE A 52 12.29 -17.20 -6.80
C PHE A 52 13.28 -16.49 -5.88
N ALA A 53 12.99 -15.26 -5.44
CA ALA A 53 13.94 -14.41 -4.73
C ALA A 53 13.59 -14.15 -3.25
N CYS A 54 12.35 -14.34 -2.80
CA CYS A 54 12.00 -14.14 -1.38
C CYS A 54 12.31 -15.39 -0.55
N GLN A 55 13.04 -15.16 0.55
CA GLN A 55 13.13 -16.10 1.66
C GLN A 55 12.01 -15.82 2.67
N ASP A 56 11.36 -16.88 3.15
CA ASP A 56 10.21 -16.80 4.05
C ASP A 56 10.54 -16.27 5.46
N LEU A 57 11.77 -16.50 5.93
CA LEU A 57 12.25 -16.07 7.25
C LEU A 57 13.75 -15.78 7.17
N PRO A 58 14.29 -14.84 7.98
CA PRO A 58 15.74 -14.67 8.14
C PRO A 58 16.47 -15.96 8.57
N ASP A 59 15.78 -16.91 9.22
CA ASP A 59 16.32 -18.21 9.63
C ASP A 59 16.15 -19.34 8.58
N GLY A 60 15.66 -19.03 7.37
CA GLY A 60 15.46 -20.00 6.28
C GLY A 60 13.99 -20.31 5.96
N GLN A 61 13.76 -21.31 5.10
CA GLN A 61 12.44 -21.58 4.52
C GLN A 61 11.52 -22.35 5.48
N TYR A 62 10.22 -22.08 5.48
CA TYR A 62 9.24 -22.73 6.39
C TYR A 62 9.29 -24.26 6.35
N SER A 63 9.58 -24.82 5.17
CA SER A 63 9.67 -26.26 4.94
C SER A 63 10.84 -26.91 5.71
N GLU A 64 11.95 -26.19 5.86
CA GLU A 64 13.15 -26.67 6.55
C GLU A 64 13.02 -26.51 8.07
N LEU A 65 12.53 -25.35 8.52
CA LEU A 65 12.30 -25.07 9.94
C LEU A 65 11.22 -25.97 10.56
N ARG A 66 10.21 -26.36 9.76
CA ARG A 66 9.19 -27.33 10.17
C ARG A 66 9.74 -28.76 10.23
N LYS A 67 10.67 -29.13 9.35
CA LYS A 67 11.37 -30.43 9.39
C LYS A 67 12.35 -30.51 10.56
N ALA A 68 12.99 -29.40 10.92
CA ALA A 68 13.90 -29.29 12.06
C ALA A 68 13.18 -29.27 13.44
N GLY A 69 11.85 -29.25 13.48
CA GLY A 69 11.07 -29.25 14.72
C GLY A 69 11.13 -27.93 15.52
N LEU A 70 11.77 -26.89 14.98
CA LEU A 70 11.96 -25.59 15.64
C LEU A 70 10.73 -24.69 15.56
N MET A 71 9.70 -25.06 14.79
CA MET A 71 8.52 -24.22 14.57
C MET A 71 7.21 -24.94 14.94
N GLN A 72 6.55 -24.44 15.98
CA GLN A 72 5.22 -24.90 16.38
C GLN A 72 4.21 -24.56 15.27
N LYS A 73 3.38 -25.54 14.88
CA LYS A 73 2.31 -25.36 13.89
C LYS A 73 1.23 -24.46 14.47
N ALA A 74 1.40 -23.14 14.39
CA ALA A 74 0.35 -22.20 14.72
C ALA A 74 -0.82 -22.44 13.76
N SER A 75 -1.95 -22.90 14.29
CA SER A 75 -3.20 -22.92 13.55
C SER A 75 -3.60 -21.47 13.30
N GLY A 76 -3.51 -21.01 12.05
CA GLY A 76 -3.89 -19.63 11.69
C GLY A 76 -5.31 -19.28 12.16
N LEU A 77 -6.21 -20.26 12.23
CA LEU A 77 -7.55 -20.15 12.80
C LEU A 77 -7.54 -19.88 14.31
N MET A 78 -6.66 -20.56 15.05
CA MET A 78 -6.52 -20.36 16.50
C MET A 78 -5.91 -18.99 16.81
N SER A 79 -4.92 -18.55 16.03
CA SER A 79 -4.32 -17.22 16.14
C SER A 79 -5.31 -16.11 15.77
N ALA A 80 -6.13 -16.32 14.73
CA ALA A 80 -7.20 -15.40 14.37
C ALA A 80 -8.29 -15.33 15.46
N TYR A 81 -8.70 -16.47 16.03
CA TYR A 81 -9.66 -16.52 17.12
C TYR A 81 -9.14 -15.84 18.40
N ALA A 82 -7.87 -16.08 18.75
CA ALA A 82 -7.21 -15.37 19.85
C ALA A 82 -7.11 -13.86 19.59
N GLY A 83 -6.87 -13.45 18.34
CA GLY A 83 -6.87 -12.05 17.92
C GLY A 83 -8.25 -11.38 18.10
N MET A 84 -9.32 -12.06 17.67
CA MET A 84 -10.70 -11.57 17.79
C MET A 84 -11.20 -11.48 19.23
N LYS A 85 -10.70 -12.33 20.14
CA LYS A 85 -11.08 -12.28 21.56
C LYS A 85 -10.48 -11.08 22.31
N ASN A 86 -9.46 -10.44 21.75
CA ASN A 86 -8.76 -9.32 22.39
C ASN A 86 -9.41 -7.97 22.08
N TYR A 87 -9.87 -7.26 23.11
CA TYR A 87 -10.47 -5.93 22.97
C TYR A 87 -9.52 -4.89 22.35
N ARG A 88 -8.20 -5.02 22.61
CA ARG A 88 -7.16 -4.13 22.04
C ARG A 88 -7.10 -4.22 20.52
N THR A 89 -7.33 -5.41 19.97
CA THR A 89 -7.39 -5.63 18.52
C THR A 89 -8.54 -4.85 17.91
N TRP A 90 -9.72 -4.87 18.55
CA TRP A 90 -10.89 -4.14 18.06
C TRP A 90 -10.70 -2.63 18.09
N ILE A 91 -10.11 -2.09 19.16
CA ILE A 91 -9.77 -0.66 19.22
C ILE A 91 -8.82 -0.29 18.07
N LEU A 92 -7.78 -1.08 17.83
CA LEU A 92 -6.85 -0.85 16.73
C LEU A 92 -7.54 -0.95 15.36
N VAL A 93 -8.39 -1.95 15.15
CA VAL A 93 -9.14 -2.14 13.89
C VAL A 93 -10.04 -0.95 13.62
N ILE A 94 -10.76 -0.45 14.64
CA ILE A 94 -11.66 0.69 14.49
C ILE A 94 -10.86 1.95 14.17
N THR A 95 -9.85 2.29 14.98
CA THR A 95 -9.03 3.50 14.76
C THR A 95 -8.31 3.46 13.41
N TYR A 96 -7.72 2.31 13.04
CA TYR A 96 -7.07 2.13 11.76
C TYR A 96 -8.07 2.19 10.59
N GLY A 97 -9.22 1.53 10.73
CA GLY A 97 -10.28 1.52 9.74
C GLY A 97 -10.83 2.91 9.45
N PHE A 98 -11.04 3.73 10.49
CA PHE A 98 -11.46 5.13 10.32
C PHE A 98 -10.38 5.98 9.65
N CYS A 99 -9.13 5.90 10.12
CA CYS A 99 -8.03 6.69 9.56
C CYS A 99 -7.78 6.33 8.09
N PHE A 100 -7.69 5.04 7.78
CA PHE A 100 -7.47 4.57 6.42
C PHE A 100 -8.70 4.79 5.52
N GLY A 101 -9.91 4.67 6.05
CA GLY A 101 -11.15 4.93 5.32
C GLY A 101 -11.27 6.38 4.85
N VAL A 102 -10.97 7.34 5.72
CA VAL A 102 -10.92 8.77 5.37
C VAL A 102 -9.81 9.04 4.34
N GLU A 103 -8.65 8.39 4.48
CA GLU A 103 -7.56 8.49 3.51
C GLU A 103 -8.02 8.00 2.11
N LEU A 104 -8.76 6.89 2.04
CA LEU A 104 -9.23 6.32 0.79
C LEU A 104 -10.30 7.20 0.11
N THR A 105 -11.25 7.73 0.87
CA THR A 105 -12.30 8.61 0.32
C THR A 105 -11.70 9.92 -0.18
N MET A 106 -10.74 10.50 0.54
CA MET A 106 -10.03 11.70 0.11
C MET A 106 -9.27 11.46 -1.20
N ASN A 107 -8.51 10.37 -1.31
CA ASN A 107 -7.78 10.01 -2.54
C ASN A 107 -8.71 9.77 -3.74
N ASN A 108 -9.94 9.28 -3.52
CA ASN A 108 -10.91 9.06 -4.60
C ASN A 108 -11.57 10.35 -5.09
N ILE A 109 -11.89 11.27 -4.15
CA ILE A 109 -12.65 12.50 -4.44
C ILE A 109 -11.73 13.65 -4.87
N VAL A 110 -10.45 13.66 -4.48
CA VAL A 110 -9.53 14.77 -4.74
C VAL A 110 -9.32 15.05 -6.25
N THR A 111 -9.24 14.01 -7.07
CA THR A 111 -9.02 14.14 -8.52
C THR A 111 -10.22 14.77 -9.24
N PRO A 112 -11.46 14.25 -9.08
CA PRO A 112 -12.64 14.89 -9.69
C PRO A 112 -12.94 16.28 -9.07
N TYR A 113 -12.67 16.48 -7.78
CA TYR A 113 -12.87 17.79 -7.14
C TYR A 113 -12.00 18.89 -7.77
N PHE A 114 -10.72 18.62 -8.06
CA PHE A 114 -9.85 19.58 -8.74
C PHE A 114 -10.25 19.83 -10.20
N TYR A 115 -10.87 18.86 -10.87
CA TYR A 115 -11.36 19.00 -12.22
C TYR A 115 -12.65 19.85 -12.28
N ASP A 116 -13.64 19.53 -11.45
CA ASP A 116 -14.97 20.14 -11.52
C ASP A 116 -15.04 21.53 -10.86
N GLN A 117 -14.33 21.77 -9.76
CA GLN A 117 -14.40 23.05 -9.03
C GLN A 117 -13.35 24.08 -9.49
N PHE A 118 -12.15 23.62 -9.82
CA PHE A 118 -11.05 24.52 -10.21
C PHE A 118 -10.83 24.57 -11.73
N GLY A 119 -11.57 23.77 -12.51
CA GLY A 119 -11.45 23.75 -13.98
C GLY A 119 -10.06 23.31 -14.47
N LEU A 120 -9.29 22.63 -13.62
CA LEU A 120 -7.93 22.20 -13.95
C LEU A 120 -7.97 21.10 -15.02
N PRO A 121 -7.05 21.10 -16.00
CA PRO A 121 -7.00 20.02 -16.96
C PRO A 121 -6.69 18.70 -16.25
N LEU A 122 -7.30 17.61 -16.72
CA LEU A 122 -7.27 16.28 -16.10
C LEU A 122 -5.84 15.80 -15.76
N ASN A 123 -4.86 16.20 -16.57
CA ASN A 123 -3.44 15.88 -16.36
C ASN A 123 -2.87 16.55 -15.09
N LEU A 124 -3.19 17.82 -14.85
CA LEU A 124 -2.75 18.55 -13.64
C LEU A 124 -3.50 18.07 -12.40
N ALA A 125 -4.81 17.81 -12.51
CA ALA A 125 -5.60 17.24 -11.43
C ALA A 125 -5.11 15.86 -10.99
N GLY A 126 -4.76 15.00 -11.95
CA GLY A 126 -4.15 13.69 -11.69
C GLY A 126 -2.76 13.79 -11.05
N LEU A 127 -1.93 14.75 -11.49
CA LEU A 127 -0.62 14.99 -10.89
C LEU A 127 -0.74 15.45 -9.42
N LEU A 128 -1.62 16.42 -9.13
CA LEU A 128 -1.86 16.91 -7.77
C LEU A 128 -2.45 15.82 -6.86
N GLY A 129 -3.38 15.01 -7.37
CA GLY A 129 -3.90 13.84 -6.66
C GLY A 129 -2.81 12.81 -6.35
N SER A 130 -1.89 12.58 -7.29
CA SER A 130 -0.76 11.66 -7.08
C SER A 130 0.22 12.14 -6.02
N MET A 131 0.45 13.46 -5.91
CA MET A 131 1.31 14.04 -4.87
C MET A 131 0.72 13.84 -3.47
N PHE A 132 -0.61 13.97 -3.35
CA PHE A 132 -1.30 13.69 -2.09
C PHE A 132 -1.18 12.20 -1.68
N GLY A 133 -1.33 11.28 -2.64
CA GLY A 133 -1.10 9.85 -2.40
C GLY A 133 0.35 9.53 -2.02
N MET A 134 1.32 10.20 -2.66
CA MET A 134 2.76 10.01 -2.43
C MET A 134 3.25 10.60 -1.09
N MET A 135 2.58 11.62 -0.56
CA MET A 135 2.84 12.19 0.77
C MET A 135 2.82 11.11 1.86
N ASN A 136 1.96 10.10 1.73
CA ASN A 136 1.84 9.02 2.71
C ASN A 136 3.11 8.17 2.84
N LEU A 137 3.99 8.15 1.83
CA LEU A 137 5.31 7.52 1.94
C LEU A 137 6.20 8.30 2.90
N PHE A 138 6.31 9.61 2.64
CA PHE A 138 7.17 10.50 3.43
C PHE A 138 6.65 10.66 4.85
N ALA A 139 5.34 10.88 5.03
CA ALA A 139 4.74 10.99 6.35
C ALA A 139 4.96 9.73 7.21
N ARG A 140 4.91 8.53 6.61
CA ARG A 140 5.17 7.29 7.34
C ARG A 140 6.67 7.03 7.58
N ALA A 141 7.54 7.34 6.62
CA ALA A 141 8.98 7.22 6.82
C ALA A 141 9.47 8.19 7.92
N LEU A 142 9.00 9.44 7.88
CA LEU A 142 9.27 10.46 8.89
C LEU A 142 8.65 10.10 10.25
N GLY A 143 7.41 9.59 10.27
CA GLY A 143 6.76 9.13 11.49
C GLY A 143 7.49 7.96 12.15
N GLY A 144 7.97 6.99 11.36
CA GLY A 144 8.80 5.89 11.86
C GLY A 144 10.13 6.39 12.43
N TRP A 145 10.82 7.28 11.71
CA TRP A 145 12.06 7.88 12.18
C TRP A 145 11.87 8.72 13.46
N ALA A 146 10.81 9.52 13.52
CA ALA A 146 10.45 10.31 14.70
C ALA A 146 10.06 9.42 15.91
N SER A 147 9.36 8.31 15.66
CA SER A 147 9.00 7.31 16.67
C SER A 147 10.25 6.60 17.23
N ASP A 148 11.19 6.21 16.37
CA ASP A 148 12.45 5.58 16.78
C ASP A 148 13.35 6.56 17.56
N LEU A 149 13.36 7.84 17.17
CA LEU A 149 14.07 8.88 17.91
C LEU A 149 13.45 9.13 19.30
N SER A 150 12.12 9.14 19.36
CA SER A 150 11.37 9.30 20.61
C SER A 150 11.50 8.06 21.52
N ALA A 151 11.59 6.87 20.94
CA ALA A 151 11.82 5.62 21.66
C ALA A 151 13.23 5.55 22.28
N LYS A 152 14.26 6.04 21.57
CA LYS A 152 15.61 6.16 22.11
C LYS A 152 15.70 7.10 23.32
N ARG A 153 14.83 8.11 23.39
CA ARG A 153 14.86 9.14 24.44
C ARG A 153 13.93 8.87 25.63
N PHE A 154 12.80 8.18 25.42
CA PHE A 154 11.76 7.98 26.45
C PHE A 154 11.32 6.50 26.67
N GLY A 155 11.98 5.52 26.05
CA GLY A 155 11.64 4.10 26.18
C GLY A 155 10.22 3.77 25.69
N MET A 156 9.59 2.71 26.22
CA MET A 156 8.25 2.27 25.76
C MET A 156 7.13 3.31 25.89
N ARG A 157 7.29 4.33 26.74
CA ARG A 157 6.32 5.43 26.87
C ARG A 157 6.40 6.42 25.72
N GLY A 158 7.57 6.60 25.09
CA GLY A 158 7.74 7.46 23.91
C GLY A 158 7.06 6.94 22.65
N ARG A 159 6.83 5.62 22.55
CA ARG A 159 6.13 4.97 21.41
C ARG A 159 4.61 5.15 21.44
N LEU A 160 4.03 5.56 22.56
CA LEU A 160 2.59 5.80 22.70
C LEU A 160 2.18 7.24 22.36
N CYS A 161 3.16 8.16 22.29
CA CYS A 161 2.94 9.58 22.05
C CYS A 161 3.29 10.04 20.62
N ALA A 162 3.82 9.15 19.79
CA ALA A 162 4.17 9.39 18.38
C ALA A 162 3.31 8.49 17.49
#